data_AF-A0A967HSB9-F1
#
_entry.id   AF-A0A967HSB9-F1
#
_cell.length_a   1.000
_cell.length_b   1.000
_cell.length_c   1.000
_cell.angle_alpha   90.00
_cell.angle_beta   90.00
_cell.angle_gamma   90.00
#
_symmetry.space_group_name_H-M   'P 1'
#
loop_
_entity.id
_entity.type
_entity.pdbx_description
1 polymer ?
#
loop_
_entity_poly.entity_id
_entity_poly.type
_entity_poly.pdbx_seq_one_letter_code
_entity_poly.pdbx_strand_id
1 'polypeptide(L)'
;MRSILVVGSVLLAVGAPAAGQAPSPYAGAGSDSVKTLTMAEVTALLTGEGMGLARPAELNGYPGPRHVLDLADSLGLTAAQRGATEALFADMRDEAVGVGRAVLEAERALDAAFAADEPP
;
A
#
# COMPACT_ATOMS: atom_id res chain seq x y z
N MET A 1 15.53 52.70 58.92
CA MET A 1 16.29 51.58 58.31
C MET A 1 15.34 50.42 58.06
N ARG A 2 15.57 49.65 56.98
CA ARG A 2 14.86 48.43 56.49
C ARG A 2 13.73 48.77 55.49
N SER A 3 14.02 48.98 54.21
CA SER A 3 14.41 48.04 53.13
C SER A 3 13.21 47.37 52.45
N ILE A 4 13.17 47.66 51.14
CA ILE A 4 12.31 47.23 50.01
C ILE A 4 12.10 45.71 49.92
N LEU A 5 10.93 45.27 49.45
CA LEU A 5 10.84 44.30 48.34
C LEU A 5 9.48 44.36 47.62
N VAL A 6 9.51 44.88 46.39
CA VAL A 6 8.44 44.71 45.40
C VAL A 6 8.59 43.32 44.82
N VAL A 7 7.60 42.44 45.03
CA VAL A 7 7.53 41.13 44.36
C VAL A 7 6.64 41.30 43.13
N GLY A 8 7.27 41.53 41.99
CA GLY A 8 6.62 41.47 40.69
C GLY A 8 6.22 40.03 40.40
N SER A 9 4.92 39.78 40.27
CA SER A 9 4.39 38.48 39.87
C SER A 9 4.49 38.37 38.34
N VAL A 10 5.50 37.67 37.84
CA VAL A 10 5.56 37.26 36.44
C VAL A 10 4.66 36.03 36.27
N LEU A 11 3.51 36.20 35.65
CA LEU A 11 2.68 35.11 35.15
C LEU A 11 3.36 34.51 33.91
N LEU A 12 4.10 33.41 34.08
CA LEU A 12 4.45 32.53 32.97
C LEU A 12 3.18 31.78 32.55
N ALA A 13 2.54 32.24 31.48
CA ALA A 13 1.61 31.40 30.73
C ALA A 13 2.42 30.30 30.03
N VAL A 14 2.49 29.12 30.64
CA VAL A 14 2.92 27.90 29.95
C VAL A 14 1.86 27.60 28.89
N GLY A 15 2.16 27.95 27.64
CA GLY A 15 1.39 27.47 26.51
C GLY A 15 1.50 25.95 26.48
N ALA A 16 0.41 25.24 26.78
CA ALA A 16 0.32 23.83 26.46
C ALA A 16 0.62 23.68 24.97
N PRO A 17 1.52 22.79 24.55
CA PRO A 17 1.57 22.44 23.14
C PRO A 17 0.17 21.89 22.83
N ALA A 18 -0.54 22.55 21.93
CA ALA A 18 -1.64 21.89 21.25
C ALA A 18 -1.05 20.59 20.71
N ALA A 19 -1.46 19.46 21.27
CA ALA A 19 -1.10 18.16 20.75
C ALA A 19 -1.72 18.09 19.35
N GLY A 20 -0.99 18.58 18.35
CA GLY A 20 -1.31 18.34 16.96
C GLY A 20 -1.36 16.83 16.83
N GLN A 21 -2.52 16.31 16.40
CA GLN A 21 -2.69 14.91 16.08
C GLN A 21 -1.45 14.48 15.30
N ALA A 22 -0.62 13.61 15.90
CA ALA A 22 0.51 13.05 15.17
C ALA A 22 -0.08 12.42 13.89
N PRO A 23 0.50 12.67 12.71
CA PRO A 23 -0.03 12.13 11.48
C PRO A 23 -0.18 10.62 11.66
N SER A 24 -1.41 10.13 11.43
CA SER A 24 -1.70 8.70 11.53
C SER A 24 -0.77 7.95 10.57
N PRO A 25 -0.19 6.80 10.96
CA PRO A 25 0.58 5.97 10.04
C PRO A 25 -0.28 5.45 8.86
N TYR A 26 -1.62 5.58 8.97
CA TYR A 26 -2.59 5.26 7.93
C TYR A 26 -2.98 6.47 7.06
N ALA A 27 -2.26 7.59 7.17
CA ALA A 27 -2.50 8.75 6.31
C ALA A 27 -2.32 8.38 4.83
N GLY A 28 -3.40 8.41 4.06
CA GLY A 28 -3.43 8.03 2.64
C GLY A 28 -4.02 6.65 2.36
N ALA A 29 -4.26 5.82 3.39
CA ALA A 29 -5.07 4.61 3.27
C ALA A 29 -6.56 4.99 3.15
N GLY A 30 -7.32 4.18 2.42
CA GLY A 30 -8.76 4.37 2.22
C GLY A 30 -9.08 4.78 0.80
N SER A 31 -9.53 3.79 0.02
CA SER A 31 -10.31 4.01 -1.18
C SER A 31 -11.78 4.18 -0.83
N ASP A 32 -12.58 4.71 -1.75
CA ASP A 32 -14.05 4.73 -1.60
C ASP A 32 -14.64 3.33 -1.42
N SER A 33 -13.89 2.28 -1.75
CA SER A 33 -14.34 0.88 -1.77
C SER A 33 -13.83 0.01 -0.61
N VAL A 34 -12.68 0.33 -0.02
CA VAL A 34 -11.96 -0.45 1.03
C VAL A 34 -11.12 0.53 1.84
N LYS A 35 -11.27 0.55 3.17
CA LYS A 35 -10.64 1.55 4.06
C LYS A 35 -9.15 1.30 4.31
N THR A 36 -8.72 0.04 4.21
CA THR A 36 -7.34 -0.39 4.48
C THR A 36 -6.40 -0.20 3.29
N LEU A 37 -6.96 -0.05 2.08
CA LEU A 37 -6.19 0.00 0.83
C LEU A 37 -6.26 1.38 0.18
N THR A 38 -5.16 1.81 -0.43
CA THR A 38 -5.09 2.99 -1.29
C THR A 38 -5.77 2.72 -2.64
N MET A 39 -6.14 3.78 -3.37
CA MET A 39 -6.65 3.64 -4.75
C MET A 39 -5.66 2.95 -5.70
N ALA A 40 -4.35 3.18 -5.49
CA ALA A 40 -3.31 2.55 -6.30
C ALA A 40 -3.27 1.04 -6.07
N GLU A 41 -3.35 0.61 -4.81
CA GLU A 41 -3.38 -0.81 -4.45
C GLU A 41 -4.65 -1.51 -4.98
N VAL A 42 -5.82 -0.88 -4.85
CA VAL A 42 -7.06 -1.39 -5.44
C VAL A 42 -6.92 -1.55 -6.95
N THR A 43 -6.37 -0.54 -7.63
CA THR A 43 -6.13 -0.60 -9.08
C THR A 43 -5.21 -1.75 -9.44
N ALA A 44 -4.10 -1.89 -8.71
CA ALA A 44 -3.09 -2.90 -9.00
C ALA A 44 -3.59 -4.34 -8.78
N LEU A 45 -4.48 -4.56 -7.79
CA LEU A 45 -5.21 -5.82 -7.65
C LEU A 45 -6.16 -6.08 -8.83
N LEU A 46 -6.87 -5.06 -9.30
CA LEU A 46 -7.84 -5.19 -10.40
C LEU A 46 -7.18 -5.34 -11.79
N THR A 47 -5.94 -4.89 -11.95
CA THR A 47 -5.19 -4.98 -13.22
C THR A 47 -4.23 -6.18 -13.28
N GLY A 48 -4.03 -6.88 -12.15
CA GLY A 48 -3.12 -8.01 -12.03
C GLY A 48 -1.65 -7.61 -11.84
N GLU A 49 -1.37 -6.34 -11.57
CA GLU A 49 -0.02 -5.86 -11.22
C GLU A 49 0.38 -6.25 -9.79
N GLY A 50 -0.61 -6.48 -8.92
CA GLY A 50 -0.39 -6.78 -7.51
C GLY A 50 0.17 -5.58 -6.74
N MET A 51 0.75 -5.80 -5.57
CA MET A 51 1.26 -4.72 -4.70
C MET A 51 2.79 -4.68 -4.63
N GLY A 52 3.48 -5.17 -5.66
CA GLY A 52 4.94 -5.35 -5.64
C GLY A 52 5.41 -6.50 -4.74
N LEU A 53 4.51 -7.42 -4.39
CA LEU A 53 4.79 -8.57 -3.52
C LEU A 53 5.79 -9.57 -4.14
N ALA A 54 5.98 -9.53 -5.46
CA ALA A 54 6.97 -10.35 -6.17
C ALA A 54 8.41 -9.84 -6.05
N ARG A 55 8.62 -8.64 -5.49
CA ARG A 55 9.95 -8.00 -5.37
C ARG A 55 11.04 -8.91 -4.78
N PRO A 56 10.79 -9.77 -3.76
CA PRO A 56 11.81 -10.71 -3.29
C PRO A 56 12.29 -11.67 -4.37
N ALA A 57 11.39 -12.19 -5.23
CA ALA A 57 11.77 -13.05 -6.34
C ALA A 57 12.60 -12.29 -7.37
N GLU A 58 12.18 -11.08 -7.73
CA GLU A 58 12.89 -10.20 -8.68
C GLU A 58 14.31 -9.88 -8.20
N LEU A 59 14.46 -9.49 -6.92
CA LEU A 59 15.76 -9.18 -6.32
C LEU A 59 16.68 -10.39 -6.21
N ASN A 60 16.15 -11.61 -6.31
CA ASN A 60 16.91 -12.85 -6.31
C ASN A 60 17.04 -13.48 -7.70
N GLY A 61 16.78 -12.72 -8.77
CA GLY A 61 17.01 -13.15 -10.15
C GLY A 61 15.91 -14.06 -10.72
N TYR A 62 14.71 -14.05 -10.14
CA TYR A 62 13.53 -14.74 -10.65
C TYR A 62 12.51 -13.72 -11.17
N PRO A 63 12.73 -13.14 -12.38
CA PRO A 63 11.82 -12.16 -12.93
C PRO A 63 10.50 -12.79 -13.37
N GLY A 64 9.41 -12.02 -13.27
CA GLY A 64 8.14 -12.39 -13.88
C GLY A 64 8.16 -12.31 -15.42
N PRO A 65 7.18 -12.92 -16.11
CA PRO A 65 7.13 -12.99 -17.57
C PRO A 65 7.04 -11.60 -18.24
N ARG A 66 6.46 -10.60 -17.58
CA ARG A 66 6.49 -9.21 -18.05
C ARG A 66 7.91 -8.69 -18.23
N HIS A 67 8.79 -8.94 -17.26
CA HIS A 67 10.17 -8.49 -17.31
C HIS A 67 10.98 -9.23 -18.39
N VAL A 68 10.68 -10.51 -18.60
CA VAL A 68 11.28 -11.29 -19.70
C VAL A 68 10.87 -10.70 -21.06
N LEU A 69 9.61 -10.27 -21.22
CA LEU A 69 9.13 -9.60 -22.42
C LEU A 69 9.74 -8.21 -22.62
N ASP A 70 9.87 -7.42 -21.54
CA ASP A 70 10.54 -6.10 -21.58
C ASP A 70 11.99 -6.22 -22.07
N LEU A 71 12.66 -7.34 -21.74
CA LEU A 71 14.05 -7.63 -22.11
C LEU A 71 14.17 -8.53 -23.34
N ALA A 72 13.08 -8.82 -24.04
CA ALA A 72 13.03 -9.86 -25.06
C ALA A 72 14.10 -9.70 -26.17
N ASP A 73 14.37 -8.46 -26.59
CA ASP A 73 15.36 -8.18 -27.63
C ASP A 73 16.79 -8.33 -27.09
N SER A 74 17.04 -7.87 -25.86
CA SER A 74 18.35 -8.02 -25.19
C SER A 74 18.68 -9.48 -24.87
N LEU A 75 17.64 -10.29 -24.60
CA LEU A 75 17.77 -11.74 -24.40
C LEU A 75 17.80 -12.54 -25.70
N GLY A 76 17.51 -11.90 -26.85
CA GLY A 76 17.46 -12.57 -28.14
C GLY A 76 16.35 -13.63 -28.24
N LEU A 77 15.17 -13.37 -27.64
CA LEU A 77 14.05 -14.30 -27.69
C LEU A 77 13.66 -14.60 -29.14
N THR A 78 13.56 -15.88 -29.47
CA THR A 78 12.96 -16.31 -30.73
C THR A 78 11.46 -15.97 -30.75
N ALA A 79 10.86 -15.91 -31.95
CA ALA A 79 9.41 -15.68 -32.08
C ALA A 79 8.57 -16.69 -31.28
N ALA A 80 9.00 -17.96 -31.25
CA ALA A 80 8.33 -19.01 -30.48
C ALA A 80 8.42 -18.75 -28.96
N GLN A 81 9.59 -18.37 -28.45
CA GLN A 81 9.76 -18.05 -27.02
C GLN A 81 8.99 -16.78 -26.62
N ARG A 82 9.00 -15.76 -27.49
CA ARG A 82 8.21 -14.54 -27.28
C ARG A 82 6.73 -14.87 -27.17
N GLY A 83 6.18 -15.62 -28.15
CA GLY A 83 4.77 -16.03 -28.12
C GLY A 83 4.41 -16.89 -26.91
N ALA A 84 5.28 -17.82 -26.51
CA ALA A 84 5.06 -18.62 -25.30
C ALA A 84 5.10 -17.77 -24.01
N THR A 85 5.98 -16.77 -23.95
CA THR A 85 6.07 -15.87 -22.79
C THR A 85 4.90 -14.90 -22.73
N GLU A 86 4.39 -14.44 -23.88
CA GLU A 86 3.16 -13.63 -23.97
C GLU A 86 1.94 -14.40 -23.46
N ALA A 87 1.79 -15.67 -23.87
CA ALA A 87 0.73 -16.54 -23.36
C ALA A 87 0.85 -16.75 -21.85
N LEU A 88 2.07 -17.04 -21.35
CA LEU A 88 2.33 -17.19 -19.92
C LEU A 88 2.00 -15.91 -19.13
N PHE A 89 2.34 -14.74 -19.67
CA PHE A 89 2.00 -13.45 -19.05
C PHE A 89 0.48 -13.23 -18.99
N ALA A 90 -0.24 -13.55 -20.06
CA ALA A 90 -1.69 -13.41 -20.11
C ALA A 90 -2.38 -14.33 -19.07
N ASP A 91 -2.01 -15.61 -19.05
CA ASP A 91 -2.56 -16.59 -18.11
C ASP A 91 -2.30 -16.18 -16.64
N MET A 92 -1.05 -15.82 -16.33
CA MET A 92 -0.66 -15.34 -15.00
C MET A 92 -1.45 -14.09 -14.59
N ARG A 93 -1.63 -13.14 -15.52
CA ARG A 93 -2.37 -11.90 -15.25
C ARG A 93 -3.83 -12.18 -14.96
N ASP A 94 -4.47 -13.06 -15.72
CA ASP A 94 -5.88 -13.39 -15.52
C ASP A 94 -6.11 -14.08 -14.17
N GLU A 95 -5.21 -14.97 -13.77
CA GLU A 95 -5.20 -15.56 -12.43
C GLU A 95 -5.01 -14.49 -11.34
N ALA A 96 -4.02 -13.60 -11.51
CA ALA A 96 -3.73 -12.52 -10.57
C ALA A 96 -4.92 -11.57 -10.38
N VAL A 97 -5.65 -11.24 -11.45
CA VAL A 97 -6.89 -10.45 -11.38
C VAL A 97 -7.99 -11.20 -10.61
N GLY A 98 -8.11 -12.51 -10.81
CA GLY A 98 -9.03 -13.36 -10.05
C GLY A 98 -8.74 -13.31 -8.55
N VAL A 99 -7.47 -13.49 -8.18
CA VAL A 99 -7.01 -13.39 -6.79
C VAL A 99 -7.22 -11.98 -6.24
N GLY A 100 -6.91 -10.94 -7.02
CA GLY A 100 -7.06 -9.55 -6.60
C GLY A 100 -8.51 -9.18 -6.26
N ARG A 101 -9.48 -9.71 -7.01
CA ARG A 101 -10.91 -9.56 -6.68
C ARG A 101 -11.28 -10.28 -5.38
N ALA A 102 -10.74 -11.47 -5.14
CA ALA A 102 -10.97 -12.21 -3.90
C ALA A 102 -10.39 -11.47 -2.68
N VAL A 103 -9.19 -10.89 -2.81
CA VAL A 103 -8.58 -10.04 -1.77
C VAL A 103 -9.46 -8.84 -1.47
N LEU A 104 -9.93 -8.11 -2.49
CA LEU A 104 -10.81 -6.96 -2.27
C LEU A 104 -12.11 -7.34 -1.56
N GLU A 105 -12.68 -8.50 -1.87
CA GLU A 105 -13.89 -8.96 -1.18
C GLU A 105 -13.62 -9.33 0.28
N ALA A 106 -12.50 -10.01 0.55
CA ALA A 106 -12.08 -10.33 1.92
C ALA A 106 -11.84 -9.06 2.76
N GLU A 107 -11.19 -8.04 2.19
CA GLU A 107 -10.96 -6.76 2.86
C GLU A 107 -12.28 -6.03 3.16
N ARG A 108 -13.26 -6.03 2.24
CA ARG A 108 -14.58 -5.46 2.51
C ARG A 108 -15.32 -6.20 3.62
N ALA A 109 -15.27 -7.53 3.61
CA ALA A 109 -15.88 -8.35 4.64
C ALA A 109 -15.25 -8.07 6.01
N LEU A 110 -13.94 -7.93 6.06
CA LEU A 110 -13.20 -7.58 7.27
C LEU A 110 -13.56 -6.18 7.78
N ASP A 111 -13.60 -5.19 6.89
CA ASP A 111 -14.02 -3.81 7.20
C ASP A 111 -15.45 -3.79 7.78
N ALA A 112 -16.37 -4.57 7.20
CA ALA A 112 -17.75 -4.66 7.67
C ALA A 112 -17.86 -5.34 9.04
N ALA A 113 -17.13 -6.44 9.25
CA ALA A 113 -17.11 -7.20 10.50
C ALA A 113 -16.62 -6.32 11.67
N PHE A 114 -15.50 -5.61 11.49
CA PHE A 114 -15.00 -4.68 12.50
C PHE A 114 -15.93 -3.47 12.71
N ALA A 115 -16.58 -2.96 11.66
CA ALA A 115 -17.56 -1.88 11.81
C ALA A 115 -18.82 -2.31 12.58
N ALA A 116 -19.14 -3.60 12.57
CA ALA A 116 -20.28 -4.20 13.28
C ALA A 116 -19.93 -4.66 14.71
N ASP A 117 -18.69 -4.50 15.17
CA ASP A 117 -18.17 -5.04 16.45
C ASP A 117 -18.27 -6.58 16.55
N GLU A 118 -18.22 -7.26 15.42
CA GLU A 118 -18.23 -8.73 15.31
C GLU A 118 -16.96 -9.20 14.59
N PRO A 119 -15.77 -9.11 15.23
CA PRO A 119 -14.52 -9.50 14.60
C PRO A 119 -14.46 -11.03 14.38
N PRO A 120 -13.76 -11.49 13.31
CA PRO A 120 -13.65 -12.91 12.96
C PRO A 120 -12.84 -13.75 13.95
#